data_AF-A0A2T1KP02-F1
#
_entry.id   AF-A0A2T1KP02-F1
#
_cell.length_a   1.000
_cell.length_b   1.000
_cell.length_c   1.000
_cell.angle_alpha   90.00
_cell.angle_beta   90.00
_cell.angle_gamma   90.00
#
_symmetry.space_group_name_H-M   'P 1'
#
loop_
_entity.id
_entity.type
_entity.pdbx_description
1 polymer ?
#
loop_
_entity_poly.entity_id
_entity_poly.type
_entity_poly.pdbx_seq_one_letter_code
_entity_poly.pdbx_strand_id
1 'polypeptide(L)'
;MLEELLNQRKALLDNPSLPLALLRQQDRRLILWCEQYPDALAAQAWTALSEHWSKTLQLELATRLNVTNVVEELLVEGTAQTACWRLAAQFTEAALPGEFPDDAEAQVWVAMAMARRGRANALPAEWQAWLQVQGGGSHTEQSLRALLDALWQSRRDGWRAWFYPMMLNLPDAHHPGMINWLAGNVDSKALVEAMGMSGAERFRPWLQELAVQGDDHSEPAGQALQQSKNEREQIQARIRHWLPRWRLLEGAPWSLFGGYWQ
;
A
#
# COMPACT_ATOMS: atom_id res chain seq x y z
N MET A 1 -8.87 32.62 -6.38
CA MET A 1 -8.98 31.24 -6.92
C MET A 1 -8.20 30.24 -6.06
N LEU A 2 -6.89 30.38 -5.85
CA LEU A 2 -6.15 29.50 -4.91
C LEU A 2 -6.76 29.48 -3.51
N GLU A 3 -6.99 30.65 -2.91
CA GLU A 3 -7.62 30.81 -1.59
C GLU A 3 -8.99 30.13 -1.49
N GLU A 4 -9.80 30.23 -2.53
CA GLU A 4 -11.10 29.56 -2.62
C GLU A 4 -10.95 28.03 -2.66
N LEU A 5 -9.99 27.52 -3.43
CA LEU A 5 -9.72 26.08 -3.50
C LEU A 5 -9.23 25.52 -2.15
N LEU A 6 -8.47 26.32 -1.39
CA LEU A 6 -7.95 25.95 -0.06
C LEU A 6 -9.03 25.98 1.00
N ASN A 7 -9.90 26.99 0.99
CA ASN A 7 -11.05 27.08 1.88
C ASN A 7 -12.03 25.92 1.63
N GLN A 8 -12.25 25.57 0.36
CA GLN A 8 -13.02 24.38 -0.02
C GLN A 8 -12.38 23.09 0.52
N ARG A 9 -11.05 22.95 0.39
CA ARG A 9 -10.32 21.80 0.93
C ARG A 9 -10.42 21.70 2.45
N LYS A 10 -10.26 22.83 3.16
CA LYS A 10 -10.38 22.91 4.62
C LYS A 10 -11.78 22.50 5.07
N ALA A 11 -12.83 23.00 4.42
CA ALA A 11 -14.20 22.61 4.72
C ALA A 11 -14.46 21.10 4.50
N LEU A 12 -13.77 20.47 3.52
CA LEU A 12 -13.82 19.02 3.31
C LEU A 12 -13.08 18.24 4.41
N LEU A 13 -11.94 18.76 4.90
CA LEU A 13 -11.19 18.14 5.99
C LEU A 13 -11.90 18.27 7.35
N ASP A 14 -12.55 19.40 7.60
CA ASP A 14 -13.29 19.67 8.83
C ASP A 14 -14.60 18.86 8.91
N ASN A 15 -14.99 18.21 7.81
CA ASN A 15 -16.21 17.40 7.74
C ASN A 15 -15.91 15.93 7.38
N PRO A 16 -15.64 15.06 8.38
CA PRO A 16 -15.29 13.66 8.16
C PRO A 16 -16.44 12.81 7.60
N SER A 17 -17.68 13.32 7.56
CA SER A 17 -18.83 12.60 7.00
C SER A 17 -18.92 12.65 5.47
N LEU A 18 -18.09 13.49 4.82
CA LEU A 18 -18.11 13.66 3.38
C LEU A 18 -17.31 12.56 2.66
N PRO A 19 -17.75 12.14 1.46
CA PRO A 19 -17.01 11.15 0.68
C PRO A 19 -15.60 11.61 0.34
N LEU A 20 -14.62 10.77 0.62
CA LEU A 20 -13.21 11.06 0.36
C LEU A 20 -12.90 11.34 -1.14
N ALA A 21 -13.75 10.85 -2.05
CA ALA A 21 -13.67 11.18 -3.48
C ALA A 21 -13.74 12.69 -3.76
N LEU A 22 -14.48 13.46 -2.96
CA LEU A 22 -14.57 14.92 -3.10
C LEU A 22 -13.26 15.60 -2.72
N LEU A 23 -12.61 15.13 -1.64
CA LEU A 23 -11.29 15.62 -1.24
C LEU A 23 -10.25 15.36 -2.34
N ARG A 24 -10.27 14.17 -2.96
CA ARG A 24 -9.37 13.84 -4.08
C ARG A 24 -9.60 14.71 -5.31
N GLN A 25 -10.86 14.98 -5.66
CA GLN A 25 -11.20 15.86 -6.77
C GLN A 25 -10.69 17.28 -6.50
N GLN A 26 -10.80 17.74 -5.26
CA GLN A 26 -10.31 19.05 -4.86
C GLN A 26 -8.78 19.13 -4.86
N ASP A 27 -8.09 18.11 -4.35
CA ASP A 27 -6.62 18.01 -4.40
C ASP A 27 -6.11 18.06 -5.85
N ARG A 28 -6.81 17.38 -6.78
CA ARG A 28 -6.47 17.43 -8.21
C ARG A 28 -6.64 18.83 -8.80
N ARG A 29 -7.71 19.55 -8.44
CA ARG A 29 -7.94 20.94 -8.90
C ARG A 29 -6.85 21.88 -8.37
N LEU A 30 -6.45 21.70 -7.11
CA LEU A 30 -5.34 22.44 -6.50
C LEU A 30 -4.04 22.19 -7.26
N ILE A 31 -3.66 20.93 -7.49
CA ILE A 31 -2.43 20.59 -8.22
C ILE A 31 -2.42 21.22 -9.61
N LEU A 32 -3.49 21.04 -10.39
CA LEU A 32 -3.58 21.59 -11.75
C LEU A 32 -3.51 23.12 -11.77
N TRP A 33 -4.13 23.78 -10.79
CA TRP A 33 -4.04 25.23 -10.65
C TRP A 33 -2.59 25.65 -10.40
N CYS A 34 -1.89 24.97 -9.49
CA CYS A 34 -0.51 25.29 -9.14
C CYS A 34 0.46 25.07 -10.31
N GLU A 35 0.24 24.03 -11.12
CA GLU A 35 1.00 23.79 -12.35
C GLU A 35 0.80 24.89 -13.40
N GLN A 36 -0.39 25.47 -13.47
CA GLN A 36 -0.71 26.56 -14.40
C GLN A 36 -0.20 27.92 -13.94
N TYR A 37 -0.04 28.11 -12.63
CA TYR A 37 0.35 29.39 -12.02
C TYR A 37 1.50 29.21 -11.02
N PRO A 38 2.68 28.73 -11.46
CA PRO A 38 3.82 28.48 -10.57
C PRO A 38 4.33 29.78 -9.91
N ASP A 39 4.30 30.90 -10.63
CA ASP A 39 4.74 32.21 -10.10
C ASP A 39 3.82 32.77 -9.02
N ALA A 40 2.55 32.34 -9.00
CA ALA A 40 1.60 32.71 -7.95
C ALA A 40 1.87 31.96 -6.63
N LEU A 41 2.69 30.90 -6.68
CA LEU A 41 3.24 30.18 -5.52
C LEU A 41 4.60 30.75 -5.15
N ALA A 42 4.63 31.98 -4.65
CA ALA A 42 5.84 32.53 -4.05
C ALA A 42 6.27 31.71 -2.81
N ALA A 43 7.56 31.71 -2.45
CA ALA A 43 8.09 30.96 -1.31
C ALA A 43 7.38 31.27 0.03
N GLN A 44 6.91 32.51 0.22
CA GLN A 44 6.10 32.91 1.38
C GLN A 44 4.65 32.38 1.32
N ALA A 45 4.10 32.20 0.11
CA ALA A 45 2.81 31.54 -0.05
C ALA A 45 2.93 30.06 0.30
N TRP A 46 4.01 29.39 -0.12
CA TRP A 46 4.30 27.99 0.23
C TRP A 46 4.22 27.68 1.73
N THR A 47 4.83 28.54 2.55
CA THR A 47 4.83 28.39 4.01
C THR A 47 3.46 28.66 4.62
N ALA A 48 2.73 29.69 4.16
CA ALA A 48 1.37 29.98 4.60
C ALA A 48 0.35 28.89 4.18
N LEU A 49 0.64 28.18 3.09
CA LEU A 49 -0.19 27.08 2.58
C LEU A 49 -0.01 25.78 3.36
N SER A 50 1.05 25.65 4.16
CA SER A 50 1.40 24.41 4.86
C SER A 50 0.28 23.88 5.79
N GLU A 51 -0.48 24.77 6.42
CA GLU A 51 -1.63 24.39 7.29
C GLU A 51 -2.79 23.76 6.52
N HIS A 52 -2.91 24.07 5.23
CA HIS A 52 -4.03 23.65 4.40
C HIS A 52 -3.72 22.43 3.56
N TRP A 53 -2.51 21.87 3.66
CA TRP A 53 -2.00 20.84 2.78
C TRP A 53 -1.47 19.68 3.62
N SER A 54 -1.80 18.44 3.24
CA SER A 54 -1.07 17.31 3.82
C SER A 54 0.40 17.40 3.36
N LYS A 55 1.35 16.96 4.20
CA LYS A 55 2.77 16.88 3.82
C LYS A 55 2.96 16.12 2.51
N THR A 56 2.11 15.12 2.24
CA THR A 56 2.07 14.38 0.98
C THR A 56 1.69 15.24 -0.24
N LEU A 57 0.66 16.08 -0.12
CA LEU A 57 0.26 17.00 -1.19
C LEU A 57 1.33 18.08 -1.41
N GLN A 58 1.93 18.57 -0.33
CA GLN A 58 3.06 19.50 -0.39
C GLN A 58 4.23 18.89 -1.17
N LEU A 59 4.59 17.65 -0.83
CA LEU A 59 5.63 16.92 -1.53
C LEU A 59 5.30 16.69 -3.01
N GLU A 60 4.07 16.27 -3.35
CA GLU A 60 3.66 16.09 -4.75
C GLU A 60 3.79 17.40 -5.56
N LEU A 61 3.48 18.52 -4.95
CA LEU A 61 3.48 19.80 -5.64
C LEU A 61 4.87 20.42 -5.74
N ALA A 62 5.66 20.37 -4.66
CA ALA A 62 7.07 20.74 -4.69
C ALA A 62 7.81 19.89 -5.74
N THR A 63 7.42 18.63 -5.88
CA THR A 63 7.90 17.73 -6.93
C THR A 63 7.53 18.22 -8.34
N ARG A 64 6.25 18.50 -8.60
CA ARG A 64 5.76 18.91 -9.93
C ARG A 64 6.27 20.27 -10.37
N LEU A 65 6.46 21.17 -9.41
CA LEU A 65 7.00 22.51 -9.64
C LEU A 65 8.54 22.58 -9.58
N ASN A 66 9.19 21.44 -9.37
CA ASN A 66 10.64 21.30 -9.30
C ASN A 66 11.30 22.22 -8.24
N VAL A 67 10.65 22.37 -7.08
CA VAL A 67 11.10 23.20 -5.95
C VAL A 67 11.96 22.36 -5.01
N THR A 68 13.22 22.15 -5.36
CA THR A 68 14.14 21.20 -4.70
C THR A 68 14.36 21.49 -3.21
N ASN A 69 14.43 22.77 -2.84
CA ASN A 69 14.71 23.21 -1.47
C ASN A 69 13.59 22.81 -0.49
N VAL A 70 12.34 22.87 -0.94
CA VAL A 70 11.15 22.48 -0.15
C VAL A 70 11.06 20.95 -0.04
N VAL A 71 11.50 20.22 -1.07
CA VAL A 71 11.62 18.77 -1.03
C VAL A 71 12.65 18.37 0.03
N GLU A 72 13.82 19.01 0.07
CA GLU A 72 14.86 18.74 1.06
C GLU A 72 14.42 19.03 2.50
N GLU A 73 13.73 20.14 2.77
CA GLU A 73 13.19 20.44 4.11
C GLU A 73 12.12 19.43 4.55
N LEU A 74 11.19 19.07 3.65
CA LEU A 74 10.13 18.10 3.96
C LEU A 74 10.66 16.67 4.19
N LEU A 75 11.86 16.36 3.70
CA LEU A 75 12.54 15.08 3.93
C LEU A 75 13.13 14.96 5.36
N VAL A 76 13.43 16.07 6.04
CA VAL A 76 14.16 16.07 7.33
C VAL A 76 13.23 15.85 8.55
N GLU A 77 11.93 16.14 8.45
CA GLU A 77 11.01 16.19 9.61
C GLU A 77 10.44 14.84 10.14
N GLY A 78 11.10 13.70 9.93
CA GLY A 78 10.91 12.45 10.71
C GLY A 78 9.58 11.66 10.57
N THR A 79 8.45 12.33 10.42
CA THR A 79 7.15 11.80 9.93
C THR A 79 7.20 11.42 8.44
N ALA A 80 8.36 11.62 7.83
CA ALA A 80 8.61 11.65 6.41
C ALA A 80 9.19 10.35 5.85
N GLN A 81 9.63 9.36 6.64
CA GLN A 81 10.45 8.25 6.10
C GLN A 81 9.79 7.52 4.91
N THR A 82 8.50 7.19 5.01
CA THR A 82 7.76 6.63 3.86
C THR A 82 7.66 7.63 2.72
N ALA A 83 7.39 8.91 3.00
CA ALA A 83 7.32 9.97 2.01
C ALA A 83 8.66 10.21 1.29
N CYS A 84 9.79 10.11 2.00
CA CYS A 84 11.14 10.21 1.48
C CYS A 84 11.42 9.09 0.48
N TRP A 85 11.09 7.86 0.84
CA TRP A 85 11.20 6.71 -0.07
C TRP A 85 10.28 6.84 -1.29
N ARG A 86 9.08 7.38 -1.10
CA ARG A 86 8.11 7.62 -2.18
C ARG A 86 8.61 8.71 -3.15
N LEU A 87 9.31 9.72 -2.65
CA LEU A 87 9.97 10.75 -3.46
C LEU A 87 11.21 10.22 -4.16
N ALA A 88 12.00 9.41 -3.48
CA ALA A 88 13.18 8.81 -4.08
C ALA A 88 12.80 7.81 -5.18
N ALA A 89 11.65 7.13 -5.06
CA ALA A 89 11.07 6.43 -6.20
C ALA A 89 10.76 7.41 -7.37
N GLN A 90 10.14 8.56 -7.09
CA GLN A 90 9.74 9.54 -8.10
C GLN A 90 10.92 10.21 -8.84
N PHE A 91 11.99 10.53 -8.12
CA PHE A 91 13.18 11.21 -8.64
C PHE A 91 14.36 10.25 -8.62
N THR A 92 14.74 9.74 -9.79
CA THR A 92 15.83 8.78 -9.93
C THR A 92 17.15 9.32 -9.40
N GLU A 93 17.36 10.63 -9.50
CA GLU A 93 18.55 11.35 -9.02
C GLU A 93 18.53 11.65 -7.51
N ALA A 94 17.37 11.53 -6.85
CA ALA A 94 17.28 11.73 -5.41
C ALA A 94 17.94 10.56 -4.66
N ALA A 95 18.73 10.90 -3.64
CA ALA A 95 19.31 9.95 -2.73
C ALA A 95 18.20 9.15 -2.03
N LEU A 96 18.41 7.84 -1.90
CA LEU A 96 17.50 7.01 -1.12
C LEU A 96 17.70 7.30 0.36
N PRO A 97 16.64 7.30 1.17
CA PRO A 97 16.79 7.36 2.62
C PRO A 97 17.66 6.20 3.10
N GLY A 98 18.48 6.44 4.12
CA GLY A 98 19.43 5.44 4.63
C GLY A 98 18.77 4.20 5.22
N GLU A 99 17.51 4.32 5.66
CA GLU A 99 16.78 3.26 6.35
C GLU A 99 15.45 3.00 5.69
N PHE A 100 15.17 1.72 5.38
CA PHE A 100 13.89 1.26 4.87
C PHE A 100 12.81 1.35 5.97
N PRO A 101 11.53 1.69 5.67
CA PRO A 101 10.53 1.95 6.70
C PRO A 101 10.34 0.78 7.67
N ASP A 102 9.96 1.04 8.92
CA ASP A 102 9.70 -0.03 9.90
C ASP A 102 8.30 -0.65 9.81
N ASP A 103 7.31 0.12 9.40
CA ASP A 103 5.94 -0.37 9.26
C ASP A 103 5.75 -1.26 8.01
N ALA A 104 5.11 -2.41 8.17
CA ALA A 104 4.95 -3.40 7.10
C ALA A 104 4.12 -2.88 5.92
N GLU A 105 3.06 -2.10 6.19
CA GLU A 105 2.27 -1.49 5.12
C GLU A 105 3.10 -0.45 4.37
N ALA A 106 3.81 0.41 5.10
CA ALA A 106 4.74 1.39 4.53
C ALA A 106 5.81 0.73 3.66
N GLN A 107 6.34 -0.42 4.06
CA GLN A 107 7.32 -1.18 3.26
C GLN A 107 6.74 -1.69 1.94
N VAL A 108 5.55 -2.31 1.98
CA VAL A 108 4.82 -2.73 0.77
C VAL A 108 4.66 -1.54 -0.18
N TRP A 109 4.24 -0.39 0.36
CA TRP A 109 4.06 0.83 -0.41
C TRP A 109 5.35 1.33 -1.06
N VAL A 110 6.45 1.36 -0.31
CA VAL A 110 7.74 1.80 -0.84
C VAL A 110 8.26 0.84 -1.90
N ALA A 111 8.22 -0.47 -1.63
CA ALA A 111 8.67 -1.49 -2.56
C ALA A 111 7.94 -1.34 -3.91
N MET A 112 6.63 -1.20 -3.83
CA MET A 112 5.79 -0.94 -5.00
C MET A 112 6.20 0.36 -5.70
N ALA A 113 6.29 1.49 -4.99
CA ALA A 113 6.65 2.78 -5.57
C ALA A 113 8.00 2.74 -6.32
N MET A 114 9.02 2.13 -5.71
CA MET A 114 10.36 1.96 -6.27
C MET A 114 10.34 1.09 -7.53
N ALA A 115 9.58 -0.01 -7.54
CA ALA A 115 9.43 -0.88 -8.70
C ALA A 115 8.85 -0.14 -9.91
N ARG A 116 7.82 0.68 -9.67
CA ARG A 116 7.13 1.45 -10.72
C ARG A 116 8.03 2.46 -11.42
N ARG A 117 9.11 2.85 -10.78
CA ARG A 117 10.05 3.86 -11.27
C ARG A 117 11.36 3.24 -11.76
N GLY A 118 11.39 1.91 -11.93
CA GLY A 118 12.57 1.18 -12.40
C GLY A 118 13.69 1.10 -11.37
N ARG A 119 13.41 1.42 -10.10
CA ARG A 119 14.41 1.41 -9.00
C ARG A 119 14.26 0.21 -8.06
N ALA A 120 13.58 -0.86 -8.49
CA ALA A 120 13.37 -2.05 -7.66
C ALA A 120 14.68 -2.61 -7.08
N ASN A 121 15.78 -2.55 -7.84
CA ASN A 121 17.10 -3.06 -7.45
C ASN A 121 17.70 -2.37 -6.22
N ALA A 122 17.14 -1.22 -5.80
CA ALA A 122 17.61 -0.50 -4.63
C ALA A 122 16.83 -0.81 -3.34
N LEU A 123 15.88 -1.74 -3.40
CA LEU A 123 15.18 -2.28 -2.24
C LEU A 123 15.98 -3.38 -1.55
N PRO A 124 15.68 -3.74 -0.30
CA PRO A 124 16.19 -4.96 0.30
C PRO A 124 15.84 -6.21 -0.53
N ALA A 125 16.68 -7.24 -0.49
CA ALA A 125 16.61 -8.40 -1.39
C ALA A 125 15.27 -9.16 -1.29
N GLU A 126 14.74 -9.30 -0.08
CA GLU A 126 13.44 -9.92 0.18
C GLU A 126 12.28 -9.14 -0.46
N TRP A 127 12.36 -7.82 -0.49
CA TRP A 127 11.37 -6.96 -1.14
C TRP A 127 11.49 -7.00 -2.66
N GLN A 128 12.71 -7.16 -3.20
CA GLN A 128 12.90 -7.44 -4.63
C GLN A 128 12.28 -8.77 -5.03
N ALA A 129 12.52 -9.83 -4.26
CA ALA A 129 11.92 -11.15 -4.49
C ALA A 129 10.39 -11.13 -4.32
N TRP A 130 9.88 -10.40 -3.33
CA TRP A 130 8.44 -10.17 -3.17
C TRP A 130 7.84 -9.49 -4.41
N LEU A 131 8.49 -8.47 -4.96
CA LEU A 131 8.05 -7.81 -6.20
C LEU A 131 8.06 -8.76 -7.41
N GLN A 132 9.01 -9.70 -7.49
CA GLN A 132 9.01 -10.72 -8.54
C GLN A 132 7.79 -11.65 -8.44
N VAL A 133 7.34 -11.97 -7.21
CA VAL A 133 6.08 -12.70 -6.98
C VAL A 133 4.89 -11.89 -7.49
N GLN A 134 4.82 -10.59 -7.13
CA GLN A 134 3.78 -9.69 -7.66
C GLN A 134 3.89 -9.48 -9.19
N GLY A 135 5.09 -9.72 -9.74
CA GLY A 135 5.41 -9.69 -11.16
C GLY A 135 4.70 -10.77 -11.98
N GLY A 136 4.31 -11.88 -11.35
CA GLY A 136 3.95 -13.12 -12.02
C GLY A 136 5.18 -13.97 -12.42
N GLY A 137 6.33 -13.73 -11.77
CA GLY A 137 7.53 -14.54 -11.98
C GLY A 137 7.30 -16.01 -11.60
N SER A 138 8.10 -16.91 -12.18
CA SER A 138 8.07 -18.32 -11.81
C SER A 138 8.81 -18.51 -10.48
N HIS A 139 8.14 -19.16 -9.51
CA HIS A 139 8.72 -19.45 -8.20
C HIS A 139 8.66 -20.94 -7.92
N THR A 140 9.75 -21.49 -7.38
CA THR A 140 9.75 -22.84 -6.84
C THR A 140 9.21 -22.81 -5.41
N GLU A 141 8.77 -23.95 -4.89
CA GLU A 141 8.35 -24.04 -3.49
C GLU A 141 9.49 -23.63 -2.52
N GLN A 142 10.73 -24.00 -2.86
CA GLN A 142 11.90 -23.66 -2.07
C GLN A 142 12.21 -22.15 -2.11
N SER A 143 12.11 -21.49 -3.27
CA SER A 143 12.34 -20.04 -3.37
C SER A 143 11.25 -19.26 -2.64
N LEU A 144 10.01 -19.72 -2.72
CA LEU A 144 8.89 -19.12 -2.01
C LEU A 144 9.04 -19.25 -0.50
N ARG A 145 9.46 -20.43 0.00
CA ARG A 145 9.71 -20.64 1.42
C ARG A 145 10.83 -19.74 1.95
N ALA A 146 11.94 -19.65 1.23
CA ALA A 146 13.05 -18.76 1.60
C ALA A 146 12.61 -17.28 1.66
N LEU A 147 11.75 -16.85 0.72
CA LEU A 147 11.16 -15.51 0.73
C LEU A 147 10.26 -15.29 1.96
N LEU A 148 9.39 -16.24 2.29
CA LEU A 148 8.52 -16.15 3.46
C LEU A 148 9.34 -16.06 4.75
N ASP A 149 10.38 -16.88 4.89
CA ASP A 149 11.29 -16.84 6.04
C ASP A 149 11.99 -15.47 6.15
N ALA A 150 12.47 -14.92 5.03
CA ALA A 150 13.14 -13.62 5.00
C ALA A 150 12.19 -12.46 5.36
N LEU A 151 10.97 -12.44 4.80
CA LEU A 151 9.96 -11.43 5.13
C LEU A 151 9.45 -11.55 6.56
N TRP A 152 9.38 -12.76 7.10
CA TRP A 152 8.99 -12.98 8.49
C TRP A 152 10.04 -12.46 9.47
N GLN A 153 11.31 -12.71 9.18
CA GLN A 153 12.43 -12.21 9.98
C GLN A 153 12.52 -10.69 9.92
N SER A 154 12.27 -10.10 8.74
CA SER A 154 12.33 -8.64 8.59
C SER A 154 11.09 -7.95 9.17
N ARG A 155 9.88 -8.47 8.94
CA ARG A 155 8.60 -7.86 9.37
C ARG A 155 7.54 -8.89 9.74
N ARG A 156 7.72 -9.48 10.93
CA ARG A 156 6.71 -10.33 11.57
C ARG A 156 5.44 -9.55 11.90
N ASP A 157 5.58 -8.38 12.49
CA ASP A 157 4.45 -7.52 12.83
C ASP A 157 3.87 -6.93 11.54
N GLY A 158 2.56 -7.12 11.33
CA GLY A 158 1.90 -6.71 10.09
C GLY A 158 2.08 -7.68 8.92
N TRP A 159 2.41 -8.96 9.17
CA TRP A 159 2.62 -9.98 8.12
C TRP A 159 1.50 -10.07 7.07
N ARG A 160 0.26 -9.78 7.46
CA ARG A 160 -0.92 -9.75 6.56
C ARG A 160 -0.71 -8.81 5.36
N ALA A 161 -0.01 -7.70 5.57
CA ALA A 161 0.22 -6.67 4.56
C ALA A 161 1.02 -7.19 3.36
N TRP A 162 2.00 -8.07 3.60
CA TRP A 162 2.82 -8.64 2.53
C TRP A 162 2.39 -10.05 2.12
N PHE A 163 1.79 -10.83 3.03
CA PHE A 163 1.41 -12.23 2.77
C PHE A 163 0.16 -12.37 1.89
N TYR A 164 -0.90 -11.60 2.15
CA TYR A 164 -2.13 -11.70 1.37
C TYR A 164 -1.93 -11.31 -0.11
N PRO A 165 -1.20 -10.24 -0.45
CA PRO A 165 -0.88 -9.96 -1.85
C PRO A 165 -0.11 -11.09 -2.54
N MET A 166 0.82 -11.77 -1.84
CA MET A 166 1.51 -12.93 -2.40
C MET A 166 0.56 -14.08 -2.71
N MET A 167 -0.32 -14.45 -1.77
CA MET A 167 -1.30 -15.51 -2.01
C MET A 167 -2.20 -15.19 -3.21
N LEU A 168 -2.60 -13.93 -3.37
CA LEU A 168 -3.52 -13.55 -4.44
C LEU A 168 -2.89 -13.55 -5.83
N ASN A 169 -1.58 -13.33 -5.94
CA ASN A 169 -0.87 -13.31 -7.22
C ASN A 169 -0.21 -14.65 -7.57
N LEU A 170 -0.04 -15.53 -6.60
CA LEU A 170 0.45 -16.89 -6.84
C LEU A 170 -0.69 -17.83 -7.25
N PRO A 171 -0.43 -18.80 -8.15
CA PRO A 171 -1.37 -19.87 -8.44
C PRO A 171 -1.82 -20.61 -7.17
N ASP A 172 -3.08 -21.06 -7.15
CA ASP A 172 -3.69 -21.80 -6.03
C ASP A 172 -2.87 -23.05 -5.62
N ALA A 173 -2.04 -23.59 -6.51
CA ALA A 173 -1.10 -24.68 -6.23
C ALA A 173 -0.07 -24.35 -5.14
N HIS A 174 0.29 -23.07 -4.94
CA HIS A 174 1.27 -22.65 -3.94
C HIS A 174 0.66 -22.33 -2.58
N HIS A 175 -0.65 -22.02 -2.51
CA HIS A 175 -1.32 -21.63 -1.26
C HIS A 175 -1.16 -22.67 -0.14
N PRO A 176 -1.21 -24.00 -0.40
CA PRO A 176 -0.93 -25.00 0.62
C PRO A 176 0.38 -24.84 1.34
N GLY A 177 1.46 -24.68 0.58
CA GLY A 177 2.81 -24.55 1.14
C GLY A 177 2.93 -23.29 1.98
N MET A 178 2.32 -22.19 1.51
CA MET A 178 2.29 -20.92 2.23
C MET A 178 1.49 -20.99 3.53
N ILE A 179 0.31 -21.60 3.52
CA ILE A 179 -0.55 -21.76 4.70
C ILE A 179 0.09 -22.71 5.72
N ASN A 180 0.68 -23.83 5.26
CA ASN A 180 1.40 -24.76 6.13
C ASN A 180 2.62 -24.10 6.78
N TRP A 181 3.36 -23.29 6.03
CA TRP A 181 4.45 -22.51 6.57
C TRP A 181 3.95 -21.49 7.61
N LEU A 182 2.83 -20.81 7.33
CA LEU A 182 2.23 -19.82 8.24
C LEU A 182 1.77 -20.48 9.56
N ALA A 183 1.24 -21.71 9.50
CA ALA A 183 0.79 -22.47 10.66
C ALA A 183 1.89 -22.67 11.73
N GLY A 184 3.17 -22.69 11.35
CA GLY A 184 4.29 -22.76 12.29
C GLY A 184 4.63 -21.44 12.98
N ASN A 185 3.96 -20.35 12.60
CA ASN A 185 4.39 -18.98 12.89
C ASN A 185 3.29 -18.10 13.52
N VAL A 186 2.01 -18.43 13.32
CA VAL A 186 0.85 -17.69 13.84
C VAL A 186 -0.05 -18.57 14.71
N ASP A 187 -0.95 -17.93 15.46
CA ASP A 187 -2.00 -18.63 16.19
C ASP A 187 -3.07 -19.24 15.26
N SER A 188 -3.87 -20.15 15.82
CA SER A 188 -4.92 -20.86 15.08
C SER A 188 -5.97 -19.93 14.48
N LYS A 189 -6.26 -18.77 15.08
CA LYS A 189 -7.28 -17.83 14.58
C LYS A 189 -6.78 -17.13 13.31
N ALA A 190 -5.55 -16.63 13.33
CA ALA A 190 -4.88 -16.04 12.18
C ALA A 190 -4.67 -17.06 11.05
N LEU A 191 -4.44 -18.33 11.39
CA LEU A 191 -4.34 -19.41 10.41
C LEU A 191 -5.68 -19.69 9.72
N VAL A 192 -6.78 -19.76 10.48
CA VAL A 192 -8.14 -19.94 9.93
C VAL A 192 -8.54 -18.79 9.02
N GLU A 193 -8.21 -17.55 9.39
CA GLU A 193 -8.39 -16.37 8.55
C GLU A 193 -7.61 -16.50 7.22
N ALA A 194 -6.33 -16.89 7.27
CA ALA A 194 -5.51 -17.08 6.08
C ALA A 194 -6.03 -18.21 5.18
N MET A 195 -6.52 -19.31 5.75
CA MET A 195 -7.18 -20.39 5.01
C MET A 195 -8.42 -19.88 4.27
N GLY A 196 -9.27 -19.10 4.93
CA GLY A 196 -10.42 -18.43 4.30
C GLY A 196 -10.01 -17.52 3.15
N MET A 197 -8.99 -16.68 3.38
CA MET A 197 -8.45 -15.74 2.40
C MET A 197 -7.84 -16.41 1.17
N SER A 198 -7.22 -17.58 1.32
CA SER A 198 -6.70 -18.35 0.18
C SER A 198 -7.81 -18.74 -0.79
N GLY A 199 -9.00 -19.05 -0.26
CA GLY A 199 -10.13 -19.58 -1.03
C GLY A 199 -9.85 -20.92 -1.71
N ALA A 200 -8.75 -21.61 -1.35
CA ALA A 200 -8.41 -22.89 -1.93
C ALA A 200 -9.42 -23.95 -1.48
N GLU A 201 -10.04 -24.66 -2.43
CA GLU A 201 -11.14 -25.59 -2.13
C GLU A 201 -10.78 -26.67 -1.12
N ARG A 202 -9.51 -27.09 -1.10
CA ARG A 202 -8.97 -28.07 -0.15
C ARG A 202 -9.11 -27.68 1.33
N PHE A 203 -9.19 -26.39 1.66
CA PHE A 203 -9.36 -25.95 3.05
C PHE A 203 -10.83 -25.85 3.46
N ARG A 204 -11.75 -25.88 2.49
CA ARG A 204 -13.19 -25.73 2.74
C ARG A 204 -13.76 -26.81 3.67
N PRO A 205 -13.47 -28.11 3.49
CA PRO A 205 -14.00 -29.14 4.39
C PRO A 205 -13.53 -28.93 5.83
N TRP A 206 -12.28 -28.50 5.99
CA TRP A 206 -11.68 -28.25 7.30
C TRP A 206 -12.31 -27.03 7.99
N LEU A 207 -12.53 -25.95 7.24
CA LEU A 207 -13.24 -24.77 7.75
C LEU A 207 -14.70 -25.10 8.12
N GLN A 208 -15.38 -25.97 7.36
CA GLN A 208 -16.75 -26.42 7.67
C GLN A 208 -16.80 -27.23 8.96
N GLU A 209 -15.82 -28.09 9.18
CA GLU A 209 -15.71 -28.87 10.42
C GLU A 209 -15.47 -27.96 11.62
N LEU A 210 -14.49 -27.05 11.52
CA LEU A 210 -14.19 -26.08 12.59
C LEU A 210 -15.39 -25.19 12.91
N ALA A 211 -16.17 -24.76 11.90
CA ALA A 211 -17.33 -23.89 12.11
C ALA A 211 -18.46 -24.52 12.93
N VAL A 212 -18.52 -25.85 13.04
CA VAL A 212 -19.59 -26.59 13.72
C VAL A 212 -19.15 -27.15 15.08
N GLN A 213 -17.86 -27.08 15.43
CA GLN A 213 -17.31 -27.64 16.67
C GLN A 213 -17.71 -26.87 17.95
N GLY A 214 -18.20 -25.63 17.84
CA GLY A 214 -18.64 -24.80 18.96
C GLY A 214 -17.53 -24.29 19.87
N ASP A 215 -16.29 -24.30 19.39
CA ASP A 215 -15.07 -23.87 20.06
C ASP A 215 -14.64 -22.44 19.64
N ASP A 216 -13.50 -21.98 20.17
CA ASP A 216 -12.94 -20.65 19.87
C ASP A 216 -12.55 -20.46 18.38
N HIS A 217 -12.59 -21.53 17.58
CA HIS A 217 -12.30 -21.51 16.15
C HIS A 217 -13.57 -21.49 15.28
N SER A 218 -14.73 -21.74 15.89
CA SER A 218 -16.00 -21.85 15.17
C SER A 218 -16.48 -20.52 14.57
N GLU A 219 -16.36 -19.42 15.31
CA GLU A 219 -16.69 -18.08 14.78
C GLU A 219 -15.71 -17.65 13.67
N PRO A 220 -14.37 -17.72 13.84
CA PRO A 220 -13.42 -17.45 12.76
C PRO A 220 -13.62 -18.32 11.52
N ALA A 221 -13.92 -19.61 11.69
CA ALA A 221 -14.15 -20.53 10.57
C ALA A 221 -15.48 -20.24 9.86
N GLY A 222 -16.53 -19.91 10.62
CA GLY A 222 -17.81 -19.44 10.06
C GLY A 222 -17.67 -18.15 9.26
N GLN A 223 -16.89 -17.19 9.76
CA GLN A 223 -16.54 -15.96 9.04
C GLN A 223 -15.74 -16.29 7.77
N ALA A 224 -14.67 -17.08 7.86
CA ALA A 224 -13.86 -17.50 6.72
C ALA A 224 -14.68 -18.18 5.61
N LEU A 225 -15.67 -19.00 5.97
CA LEU A 225 -16.61 -19.64 5.03
C LEU A 225 -17.57 -18.65 4.36
N GLN A 226 -18.06 -17.65 5.09
CA GLN A 226 -18.90 -16.58 4.53
C GLN A 226 -18.08 -15.64 3.63
N GLN A 227 -16.86 -15.30 4.03
CA GLN A 227 -15.92 -14.44 3.30
C GLN A 227 -15.42 -15.09 2.00
N SER A 228 -15.33 -16.43 1.97
CA SER A 228 -14.78 -17.22 0.85
C SER A 228 -15.46 -16.98 -0.52
N LYS A 229 -16.72 -16.51 -0.57
CA LYS A 229 -17.44 -16.22 -1.83
C LYS A 229 -17.50 -14.73 -2.15
N ASN A 230 -18.02 -13.90 -1.26
CA ASN A 230 -18.25 -12.48 -1.55
C ASN A 230 -17.01 -11.60 -1.30
N GLU A 231 -16.20 -11.89 -0.28
CA GLU A 231 -14.99 -11.12 0.01
C GLU A 231 -13.80 -11.58 -0.81
N ARG A 232 -13.66 -12.86 -1.18
CA ARG A 232 -12.66 -13.26 -2.19
C ARG A 232 -12.91 -12.50 -3.49
N GLU A 233 -14.15 -12.41 -3.97
CA GLU A 233 -14.48 -11.61 -5.15
C GLU A 233 -14.31 -10.12 -4.92
N GLN A 234 -14.59 -9.54 -3.74
CA GLN A 234 -14.37 -8.11 -3.49
C GLN A 234 -12.92 -7.73 -3.20
N ILE A 235 -12.13 -8.59 -2.54
CA ILE A 235 -10.70 -8.44 -2.25
C ILE A 235 -9.90 -8.80 -3.50
N GLN A 236 -10.27 -9.84 -4.26
CA GLN A 236 -9.73 -10.06 -5.60
C GLN A 236 -10.23 -9.00 -6.57
N ALA A 237 -11.44 -8.48 -6.50
CA ALA A 237 -11.85 -7.35 -7.36
C ALA A 237 -11.12 -6.09 -6.93
N ARG A 238 -10.93 -5.82 -5.64
CA ARG A 238 -10.09 -4.71 -5.14
C ARG A 238 -8.67 -4.91 -5.62
N ILE A 239 -8.02 -6.04 -5.37
CA ILE A 239 -6.60 -6.29 -5.68
C ILE A 239 -6.36 -6.55 -7.17
N ARG A 240 -7.27 -7.20 -7.93
CA ARG A 240 -7.25 -7.34 -9.41
C ARG A 240 -7.78 -6.10 -10.15
N HIS A 241 -8.56 -5.20 -9.55
CA HIS A 241 -8.70 -3.85 -10.09
C HIS A 241 -7.48 -3.01 -9.76
N TRP A 242 -6.88 -3.22 -8.59
CA TRP A 242 -5.81 -2.39 -8.07
C TRP A 242 -4.50 -2.74 -8.78
N LEU A 243 -3.89 -3.93 -8.64
CA LEU A 243 -2.60 -4.27 -9.28
C LEU A 243 -2.55 -4.03 -10.81
N PRO A 244 -3.52 -4.50 -11.63
CA PRO A 244 -3.55 -4.25 -13.07
C PRO A 244 -3.86 -2.80 -13.47
N ARG A 245 -4.79 -2.07 -12.81
CA ARG A 245 -4.94 -0.62 -13.06
C ARG A 245 -3.75 0.18 -12.54
N TRP A 246 -3.04 -0.32 -11.55
CA TRP A 246 -1.85 0.29 -10.94
C TRP A 246 -0.61 0.15 -11.83
N ARG A 247 -0.53 -0.93 -12.63
CA ARG A 247 0.39 -1.06 -13.79
C ARG A 247 -0.02 -0.16 -14.98
N LEU A 248 -1.31 0.08 -15.20
CA LEU A 248 -1.82 0.94 -16.29
C LEU A 248 -1.76 2.46 -16.01
N LEU A 249 -1.47 2.87 -14.77
CA LEU A 249 -1.47 4.29 -14.33
C LEU A 249 -0.05 4.86 -14.23
N GLU A 250 0.84 4.52 -15.16
CA GLU A 250 2.08 5.28 -15.39
C GLU A 250 1.73 6.78 -15.51
N GLY A 251 2.23 7.61 -14.59
CA GLY A 251 2.01 9.06 -14.59
C GLY A 251 0.79 9.62 -13.82
N ALA A 252 -0.03 8.80 -13.14
CA ALA A 252 -1.16 9.32 -12.38
C ALA A 252 -0.77 10.07 -11.07
N PRO A 253 -1.45 11.18 -10.70
CA PRO A 253 -1.21 11.95 -9.47
C PRO A 253 -1.32 11.14 -8.17
N TRP A 254 -0.52 11.52 -7.18
CA TRP A 254 -0.40 10.88 -5.87
C TRP A 254 -1.67 11.06 -5.02
N SER A 255 -2.32 12.22 -5.13
CA SER A 255 -3.64 12.56 -4.54
C SER A 255 -4.77 11.56 -4.85
N LEU A 256 -4.65 10.70 -5.86
CA LEU A 256 -5.65 9.69 -6.18
C LEU A 256 -5.63 8.47 -5.24
N PHE A 257 -4.54 8.27 -4.50
CA PHE A 257 -4.31 7.06 -3.69
C PHE A 257 -4.37 7.32 -2.18
N GLY A 258 -4.23 8.57 -1.73
CA GLY A 258 -4.08 8.97 -0.33
C GLY A 258 -5.30 8.81 0.59
N GLY A 259 -6.37 8.15 0.15
CA GLY A 259 -7.47 7.86 1.09
C GLY A 259 -8.26 6.61 0.77
N TYR A 260 -7.61 5.61 0.19
CA TYR A 260 -8.26 4.30 0.07
C TYR A 260 -8.18 3.50 1.38
N TRP A 261 -7.44 3.97 2.40
CA TRP A 261 -7.09 3.18 3.59
C TRP A 261 -6.87 4.03 4.86
N GLN A 262 -7.71 5.05 5.07
CA GLN A 262 -7.94 5.59 6.42
C GLN A 262 -9.21 4.98 6.98
#